data_AF-A0A955Z5B2-F1
#
_entry.id   AF-A0A955Z5B2-F1
#
_cell.length_a   1.000
_cell.length_b   1.000
_cell.length_c   1.000
_cell.angle_alpha   90.00
_cell.angle_beta   90.00
_cell.angle_gamma   90.00
#
_symmetry.space_group_name_H-M   'P 1'
#
loop_
_entity.id
_entity.type
_entity.pdbx_description
1 polymer ?
#
loop_
_entity_poly.entity_id
_entity_poly.type
_entity_poly.pdbx_seq_one_letter_code
_entity_poly.pdbx_strand_id
1 'polypeptide(L)'
;MRAKRAALLALVLLGPTACGRGCGCVEGETSYEKLDGKVKVELVRSTKWTGGRIPGPVSHFMVRVHTTPRFDEPVGCTKVDLAEDREGKFVAFRCKGAESWTVLRLRGGDRRLRECDAPVGDGRKPDFAQLGPVRDATSRLLACVSQGGLSASRVVEEIARSITEDDGDDVASRVVVDLAASTLEPADGGERDPWRAGFAALSDRGRELAHAGLCRGLAQPDVEPTRYARAAARCSHDGAAPNALAQFRRWFATSEPPADRGAAEEVRARRLRASALRWATWVAAEGAPEEAGKLACELGGGAPGEVSRTLAAMLVAHAQTKCPGVASWRRRPPCGDVDCDGGLCSAGEVRARIDGHLVRDALDDAGARAWPVPPSESLAVLGAWHAQGPLPRSITLPNARVHYALVSPDGGPRCTDELRRGTPCVCTAPQVGMACAFRDDETRGEYGGCQLHFDDARRRIDEITCACVEVSESCRAGKRCCGGLRCAADGGVCVPSRAPRAAGADADADGPDDDASDDAAAR
;
A
#
# COMPACT_ATOMS: atom_id res chain seq x y z
N MET A 1 -3.73 58.42 80.50
CA MET A 1 -5.15 58.13 80.18
C MET A 1 -5.40 58.46 78.72
N ARG A 2 -6.19 57.60 78.07
CA ARG A 2 -6.39 57.43 76.61
C ARG A 2 -6.67 58.74 75.88
N ALA A 3 -5.90 59.02 74.82
CA ALA A 3 -6.23 60.04 73.83
C ALA A 3 -6.03 59.49 72.41
N LYS A 4 -7.11 59.62 71.65
CA LYS A 4 -7.38 59.16 70.29
C LYS A 4 -6.52 59.91 69.26
N ARG A 5 -5.98 59.18 68.28
CA ARG A 5 -5.64 59.64 66.91
C ARG A 5 -5.93 58.43 66.01
N ALA A 6 -7.01 58.35 65.23
CA ALA A 6 -7.43 59.16 64.09
C ALA A 6 -6.34 59.26 63.01
N ALA A 7 -6.48 58.42 61.98
CA ALA A 7 -6.17 58.63 60.56
C ALA A 7 -5.61 57.33 59.96
N LEU A 8 -6.36 56.69 59.05
CA LEU A 8 -5.82 56.37 57.73
C LEU A 8 -6.94 55.99 56.74
N LEU A 9 -7.08 56.87 55.75
CA LEU A 9 -7.46 56.64 54.36
C LEU A 9 -8.45 55.51 54.03
N ALA A 10 -9.69 55.93 53.77
CA ALA A 10 -10.56 55.27 52.80
C ALA A 10 -10.13 55.67 51.38
N LEU A 11 -9.42 54.77 50.68
CA LEU A 11 -9.38 54.75 49.21
C LEU A 11 -8.79 53.41 48.70
N VAL A 12 -9.62 52.37 48.58
CA VAL A 12 -9.31 51.20 47.73
C VAL A 12 -10.57 50.79 46.97
N LEU A 13 -10.62 51.30 45.74
CA LEU A 13 -10.95 50.59 44.50
C LEU A 13 -12.23 49.74 44.46
N LEU A 14 -13.23 50.33 43.79
CA LEU A 14 -14.25 49.66 42.99
C LEU A 14 -13.63 48.53 42.14
N GLY A 15 -13.84 47.28 42.56
CA GLY A 15 -13.58 46.09 41.74
C GLY A 15 -14.77 45.81 40.82
N PRO A 16 -14.58 45.60 39.51
CA PRO A 16 -15.65 45.23 38.59
C PRO A 16 -16.07 43.79 38.87
N THR A 17 -17.21 43.64 39.54
CA THR A 17 -17.95 42.38 39.61
C THR A 17 -18.87 42.29 38.40
N ALA A 18 -18.33 41.95 37.22
CA ALA A 18 -19.09 41.36 36.09
C ALA A 18 -18.21 41.16 34.84
N CYS A 19 -17.57 40.00 34.74
CA CYS A 19 -17.42 39.21 33.52
C CYS A 19 -17.07 37.78 33.97
N GLY A 20 -18.06 37.13 34.60
CA GLY A 20 -18.03 35.72 34.94
C GLY A 20 -18.35 34.86 33.72
N ARG A 21 -17.81 33.62 33.75
CA ARG A 21 -17.77 32.61 32.67
C ARG A 21 -16.74 32.94 31.59
N GLY A 22 -15.49 32.69 31.95
CA GLY A 22 -14.47 32.40 30.96
C GLY A 22 -15.00 31.39 29.96
N CYS A 23 -14.83 31.68 28.68
CA CYS A 23 -14.72 30.69 27.62
C CYS A 23 -13.48 29.84 27.96
N GLY A 24 -13.59 29.03 29.01
CA GLY A 24 -12.53 28.14 29.43
C GLY A 24 -12.36 27.13 28.31
N CYS A 25 -11.17 27.11 27.72
CA CYS A 25 -10.74 26.02 26.87
C CYS A 25 -10.96 24.73 27.66
N VAL A 26 -12.03 23.99 27.36
CA VAL A 26 -12.32 22.69 28.00
C VAL A 26 -11.37 21.69 27.34
N GLU A 27 -10.16 21.65 27.86
CA GLU A 27 -9.15 20.66 27.54
C GLU A 27 -9.07 19.67 28.70
N GLY A 28 -8.95 18.39 28.37
CA GLY A 28 -8.81 17.32 29.36
C GLY A 28 -9.81 16.19 29.18
N GLU A 29 -9.85 15.33 30.19
CA GLU A 29 -10.59 14.08 30.18
C GLU A 29 -11.80 14.15 31.10
N THR A 30 -12.94 13.63 30.64
CA THR A 30 -14.15 13.45 31.46
C THR A 30 -14.58 12.00 31.39
N SER A 31 -14.70 11.32 32.53
CA SER A 31 -15.23 9.96 32.62
C SER A 31 -16.76 9.95 32.76
N TYR A 32 -17.41 8.98 32.14
CA TYR A 32 -18.86 8.80 32.11
C TYR A 32 -19.25 7.45 32.71
N GLU A 33 -19.84 6.55 31.93
CA GLU A 33 -20.23 5.21 32.36
C GLU A 33 -19.01 4.45 32.90
N LYS A 34 -19.20 3.79 34.06
CA LYS A 34 -18.14 3.05 34.75
C LYS A 34 -18.61 1.64 35.06
N LEU A 35 -17.68 0.71 34.98
CA LEU A 35 -17.80 -0.65 35.44
C LEU A 35 -16.62 -0.92 36.38
N ASP A 36 -16.91 -1.03 37.67
CA ASP A 36 -15.92 -1.28 38.72
C ASP A 36 -15.93 -2.78 39.09
N GLY A 37 -15.62 -3.65 38.13
CA GLY A 37 -15.52 -5.09 38.34
C GLY A 37 -14.09 -5.56 38.66
N LYS A 38 -13.66 -6.72 38.12
CA LYS A 38 -12.28 -7.21 38.35
C LYS A 38 -11.27 -6.33 37.64
N VAL A 39 -11.64 -5.84 36.47
CA VAL A 39 -10.96 -4.82 35.70
C VAL A 39 -11.85 -3.58 35.70
N LYS A 40 -11.29 -2.46 36.15
CA LYS A 40 -12.00 -1.19 36.08
C LYS A 40 -12.05 -0.72 34.62
N VAL A 41 -13.26 -0.41 34.15
CA VAL A 41 -13.52 0.07 32.79
C VAL A 41 -14.39 1.33 32.85
N GLU A 42 -14.09 2.34 32.04
CA GLU A 42 -14.92 3.54 31.96
C GLU A 42 -14.94 4.15 30.55
N LEU A 43 -16.04 4.80 30.18
CA LEU A 43 -16.08 5.65 28.99
C LEU A 43 -15.42 6.99 29.32
N VAL A 44 -14.41 7.38 28.55
CA VAL A 44 -13.70 8.65 28.69
C VAL A 44 -13.89 9.49 27.43
N ARG A 45 -14.26 10.76 27.60
CA ARG A 45 -14.15 11.79 26.56
C ARG A 45 -12.86 12.55 26.76
N SER A 46 -11.93 12.44 25.81
CA SER A 46 -10.74 13.28 25.73
C SER A 46 -11.01 14.44 24.78
N THR A 47 -10.92 15.68 25.26
CA THR A 47 -11.09 16.87 24.42
C THR A 47 -9.75 17.59 24.29
N LYS A 48 -9.32 17.80 23.03
CA LYS A 48 -8.10 18.52 22.69
C LYS A 48 -8.41 19.64 21.70
N TRP A 49 -7.66 20.73 21.77
CA TRP A 49 -7.77 21.81 20.79
C TRP A 49 -6.85 21.52 19.59
N THR A 50 -7.40 21.56 18.38
CA THR A 50 -6.58 21.45 17.17
C THR A 50 -6.24 22.83 16.63
N GLY A 51 -4.96 23.19 16.59
CA GLY A 51 -4.46 24.47 16.06
C GLY A 51 -4.45 24.57 14.52
N GLY A 52 -5.33 23.83 13.84
CA GLY A 52 -5.41 23.81 12.38
C GLY A 52 -6.15 25.00 11.77
N ARG A 53 -6.40 24.94 10.46
CA ARG A 53 -7.06 26.00 9.65
C ARG A 53 -8.47 26.38 10.14
N ILE A 54 -9.15 25.45 10.83
CA ILE A 54 -10.38 25.70 11.58
C ILE A 54 -10.08 25.32 13.04
N PRO A 55 -9.72 26.29 13.90
CA PRO A 55 -9.45 26.02 15.30
C PRO A 55 -10.74 25.65 16.02
N GLY A 56 -10.73 24.53 16.74
CA GLY A 56 -11.88 24.07 17.51
C GLY A 56 -11.55 22.88 18.42
N PRO A 57 -12.39 22.60 19.42
CA PRO A 57 -12.25 21.43 20.26
C PRO A 57 -12.63 20.16 19.47
N VAL A 58 -11.76 19.17 19.49
CA VAL A 58 -12.04 17.83 18.98
C VAL A 58 -12.16 16.90 20.18
N SER A 59 -13.32 16.28 20.33
CA SER A 59 -13.58 15.27 21.36
C SER A 59 -13.48 13.87 20.77
N HIS A 60 -12.74 13.00 21.44
CA HIS A 60 -12.68 11.57 21.15
C HIS A 60 -13.26 10.80 22.34
N PHE A 61 -14.10 9.81 22.06
CA PHE A 61 -14.64 8.90 23.07
C PHE A 61 -13.87 7.58 23.02
N MET A 62 -13.51 7.08 24.19
CA MET A 62 -12.72 5.86 24.33
C MET A 62 -13.22 5.05 25.52
N VAL A 63 -13.28 3.74 25.38
CA VAL A 63 -13.41 2.82 26.50
C VAL A 63 -12.02 2.63 27.10
N ARG A 64 -11.80 3.21 28.28
CA ARG A 64 -10.56 3.09 29.04
C ARG A 64 -10.60 1.86 29.91
N VAL A 65 -9.60 0.99 29.75
CA VAL A 65 -9.42 -0.22 30.55
C VAL A 65 -8.20 -0.05 31.44
N HIS A 66 -8.42 -0.13 32.76
CA HIS A 66 -7.39 0.13 33.78
C HIS A 66 -6.58 -1.13 34.09
N THR A 67 -5.86 -1.63 33.08
CA THR A 67 -4.78 -2.62 33.23
C THR A 67 -3.46 -1.93 33.60
N THR A 68 -2.37 -2.69 33.74
CA THR A 68 -1.01 -2.15 33.98
C THR A 68 -0.05 -2.56 32.86
N PRO A 69 0.24 -1.69 31.86
CA PRO A 69 -0.26 -0.32 31.72
C PRO A 69 -1.72 -0.28 31.24
N ARG A 70 -2.38 0.85 31.52
CA ARG A 70 -3.76 1.12 31.06
C ARG A 70 -3.76 1.38 29.56
N PHE A 71 -4.88 1.10 28.90
CA PHE A 71 -5.06 1.43 27.48
C PHE A 71 -6.46 1.98 27.21
N ASP A 72 -6.58 2.66 26.07
CA ASP A 72 -7.83 3.25 25.59
C ASP A 72 -8.24 2.58 24.27
N GLU A 73 -9.51 2.19 24.17
CA GLU A 73 -10.12 1.61 22.98
C GLU A 73 -11.10 2.62 22.36
N PRO A 74 -10.88 3.10 21.12
CA PRO A 74 -11.71 4.14 20.53
C PRO A 74 -13.15 3.65 20.27
N VAL A 75 -14.12 4.53 20.57
CA VAL A 75 -15.54 4.28 20.31
C VAL A 75 -16.21 5.48 19.63
N GLY A 76 -17.15 5.20 18.72
CA GLY A 76 -17.83 6.22 17.92
C GLY A 76 -19.05 6.86 18.58
N CYS A 77 -19.29 6.62 19.88
CA CYS A 77 -20.52 7.03 20.57
C CYS A 77 -20.27 7.65 21.93
N THR A 78 -21.23 8.45 22.38
CA THR A 78 -21.16 9.21 23.64
C THR A 78 -21.72 8.48 24.85
N LYS A 79 -22.34 7.31 24.62
CA LYS A 79 -22.90 6.42 25.64
C LYS A 79 -22.65 4.98 25.24
N VAL A 80 -22.20 4.18 26.19
CA VAL A 80 -21.90 2.75 25.99
C VAL A 80 -22.59 1.90 27.05
N ASP A 81 -23.00 0.70 26.67
CA ASP A 81 -23.26 -0.38 27.62
C ASP A 81 -21.93 -1.11 27.86
N LEU A 82 -21.61 -1.40 29.12
CA LEU A 82 -20.40 -2.11 29.54
C LEU A 82 -20.77 -3.39 30.28
N ALA A 83 -20.00 -4.46 30.03
CA ALA A 83 -20.09 -5.70 30.77
C ALA A 83 -18.70 -6.35 30.89
N GLU A 84 -18.52 -7.17 31.92
CA GLU A 84 -17.28 -7.90 32.20
C GLU A 84 -17.66 -9.32 32.63
N ASP A 85 -16.82 -10.29 32.27
CA ASP A 85 -16.95 -11.65 32.77
C ASP A 85 -16.52 -11.75 34.25
N ARG A 86 -16.74 -12.92 34.86
CA ARG A 86 -16.43 -13.10 36.29
C ARG A 86 -14.93 -13.09 36.60
N GLU A 87 -14.09 -13.43 35.61
CA GLU A 87 -12.64 -13.55 35.78
C GLU A 87 -11.89 -12.27 35.40
N GLY A 88 -12.56 -11.30 34.76
CA GLY A 88 -11.93 -10.10 34.22
C GLY A 88 -11.02 -10.37 33.02
N LYS A 89 -11.31 -11.43 32.27
CA LYS A 89 -10.63 -11.79 31.02
C LYS A 89 -11.33 -11.20 29.79
N PHE A 90 -12.62 -10.90 29.90
CA PHE A 90 -13.42 -10.36 28.81
C PHE A 90 -14.13 -9.10 29.25
N VAL A 91 -13.92 -8.03 28.48
CA VAL A 91 -14.67 -6.78 28.60
C VAL A 91 -15.51 -6.62 27.34
N ALA A 92 -16.82 -6.59 27.48
CA ALA A 92 -17.74 -6.31 26.38
C ALA A 92 -18.22 -4.87 26.45
N PHE A 93 -18.29 -4.22 25.30
CA PHE A 93 -18.93 -2.92 25.16
C PHE A 93 -19.72 -2.82 23.86
N ARG A 94 -20.72 -1.95 23.86
CA ARG A 94 -21.43 -1.54 22.65
C ARG A 94 -21.97 -0.13 22.80
N CYS A 95 -22.19 0.55 21.69
CA CYS A 95 -22.90 1.82 21.70
C CYS A 95 -24.34 1.59 22.14
N LYS A 96 -24.86 2.49 22.98
CA LYS A 96 -26.22 2.35 23.50
C LYS A 96 -27.24 2.27 22.36
N GLY A 97 -27.97 1.17 22.28
CA GLY A 97 -28.95 0.89 21.22
C GLY A 97 -28.42 0.05 20.05
N ALA A 98 -27.11 -0.25 20.00
CA ALA A 98 -26.58 -1.25 19.09
C ALA A 98 -26.97 -2.66 19.55
N GLU A 99 -27.19 -3.56 18.61
CA GLU A 99 -27.55 -4.96 18.88
C GLU A 99 -26.29 -5.78 19.22
N SER A 100 -25.23 -5.62 18.43
CA SER A 100 -24.01 -6.41 18.58
C SER A 100 -23.06 -5.87 19.66
N TRP A 101 -22.32 -6.80 20.27
CA TRP A 101 -21.27 -6.49 21.23
C TRP A 101 -19.89 -6.53 20.59
N THR A 102 -19.03 -5.61 20.98
CA THR A 102 -17.57 -5.74 20.80
C THR A 102 -16.99 -6.31 22.08
N VAL A 103 -16.14 -7.34 21.97
CA VAL A 103 -15.45 -7.94 23.11
C VAL A 103 -13.95 -7.68 23.02
N LEU A 104 -13.36 -7.23 24.13
CA LEU A 104 -11.91 -7.20 24.36
C LEU A 104 -11.52 -8.45 25.15
N ARG A 105 -10.74 -9.32 24.53
CA ARG A 105 -10.10 -10.47 25.19
C ARG A 105 -8.78 -10.00 25.78
N LEU A 106 -8.72 -9.84 27.10
CA LEU A 106 -7.55 -9.32 27.80
C LEU A 106 -6.50 -10.42 27.96
N ARG A 107 -5.24 -10.10 27.62
CA ARG A 107 -4.09 -11.04 27.62
C ARG A 107 -3.00 -10.64 28.61
N GLY A 108 -3.35 -9.78 29.58
CA GLY A 108 -2.43 -9.21 30.57
C GLY A 108 -1.72 -7.95 30.07
N GLY A 109 -1.40 -7.04 30.99
CA GLY A 109 -0.87 -5.73 30.64
C GLY A 109 -1.81 -4.95 29.72
N ASP A 110 -1.28 -4.29 28.69
CA ASP A 110 -2.08 -3.63 27.64
C ASP A 110 -2.41 -4.52 26.43
N ARG A 111 -2.05 -5.80 26.50
CA ARG A 111 -2.29 -6.78 25.43
C ARG A 111 -3.75 -7.19 25.40
N ARG A 112 -4.34 -7.14 24.21
CA ARG A 112 -5.75 -7.48 23.98
C ARG A 112 -6.02 -7.87 22.53
N LEU A 113 -7.08 -8.65 22.34
CA LEU A 113 -7.67 -8.92 21.04
C LEU A 113 -9.09 -8.35 21.01
N ARG A 114 -9.41 -7.58 19.97
CA ARG A 114 -10.73 -7.00 19.76
C ARG A 114 -11.54 -7.89 18.82
N GLU A 115 -12.67 -8.39 19.29
CA GLU A 115 -13.64 -9.15 18.52
C GLU A 115 -14.89 -8.29 18.30
N CYS A 116 -15.01 -7.74 17.09
CA CYS A 116 -16.23 -7.06 16.64
C CYS A 116 -17.33 -8.10 16.38
N ASP A 117 -18.59 -7.73 16.62
CA ASP A 117 -19.75 -8.61 16.45
C ASP A 117 -19.55 -9.97 17.15
N ALA A 118 -19.06 -9.91 18.39
CA ALA A 118 -18.74 -11.08 19.18
C ALA A 118 -20.00 -11.95 19.41
N PRO A 119 -19.89 -13.28 19.31
CA PRO A 119 -21.03 -14.19 19.43
C PRO A 119 -21.39 -14.39 20.91
N VAL A 120 -21.85 -13.33 21.58
CA VAL A 120 -22.24 -13.32 22.99
C VAL A 120 -23.72 -12.98 23.18
N GLY A 121 -24.51 -13.10 22.11
CA GLY A 121 -25.92 -12.70 22.04
C GLY A 121 -26.12 -11.20 21.84
N ASP A 122 -27.38 -10.80 21.62
CA ASP A 122 -27.86 -9.43 21.41
C ASP A 122 -28.53 -8.81 22.66
N GLY A 123 -28.76 -9.65 23.68
CA GLY A 123 -29.41 -9.26 24.92
C GLY A 123 -28.69 -8.17 25.71
N ARG A 124 -29.33 -7.70 26.80
CA ARG A 124 -28.76 -6.66 27.69
C ARG A 124 -27.50 -7.11 28.43
N LYS A 125 -27.28 -8.41 28.57
CA LYS A 125 -26.08 -8.99 29.18
C LYS A 125 -25.46 -9.98 28.20
N PRO A 126 -24.18 -9.82 27.83
CA PRO A 126 -23.50 -10.76 26.97
C PRO A 126 -23.28 -12.10 27.67
N ASP A 127 -23.43 -13.19 26.93
CA ASP A 127 -23.10 -14.54 27.37
C ASP A 127 -21.66 -14.90 26.96
N PHE A 128 -20.71 -14.59 27.84
CA PHE A 128 -19.29 -14.85 27.60
C PHE A 128 -18.94 -16.33 27.44
N ALA A 129 -19.81 -17.27 27.85
CA ALA A 129 -19.57 -18.70 27.68
C ALA A 129 -19.60 -19.13 26.20
N GLN A 130 -20.19 -18.33 25.32
CA GLN A 130 -20.23 -18.56 23.88
C GLN A 130 -18.92 -18.16 23.17
N LEU A 131 -18.00 -17.48 23.87
CA LEU A 131 -16.70 -17.15 23.33
C LEU A 131 -15.82 -18.40 23.27
N GLY A 132 -15.56 -18.89 22.06
CA GLY A 132 -14.57 -19.94 21.81
C GLY A 132 -13.12 -19.47 22.04
N PRO A 133 -12.14 -20.38 21.94
CA PRO A 133 -10.71 -20.04 22.02
C PRO A 133 -10.27 -19.09 20.90
N VAL A 134 -9.11 -18.45 21.06
CA VAL A 134 -8.60 -17.45 20.09
C VAL A 134 -8.46 -18.04 18.68
N ARG A 135 -7.98 -19.29 18.56
CA ARG A 135 -7.84 -19.98 17.27
C ARG A 135 -9.14 -19.99 16.45
N ASP A 136 -10.28 -20.25 17.10
CA ASP A 136 -11.60 -20.36 16.46
C ASP A 136 -12.21 -18.98 16.15
N ALA A 137 -11.70 -17.92 16.81
CA ALA A 137 -12.12 -16.53 16.61
C ALA A 137 -11.25 -15.78 15.57
N THR A 138 -10.16 -16.37 15.08
CA THR A 138 -9.16 -15.71 14.22
C THR A 138 -9.76 -14.88 13.08
N SER A 139 -10.67 -15.45 12.28
CA SER A 139 -11.28 -14.74 11.16
C SER A 139 -12.11 -13.52 11.58
N ARG A 140 -12.82 -13.59 12.71
CA ARG A 140 -13.59 -12.46 13.25
C ARG A 140 -12.70 -11.38 13.84
N LEU A 141 -11.64 -11.78 14.55
CA LEU A 141 -10.63 -10.86 15.07
C LEU A 141 -9.97 -10.06 13.93
N LEU A 142 -9.68 -10.71 12.81
CA LEU A 142 -9.08 -10.05 11.64
C LEU A 142 -10.07 -9.16 10.90
N ALA A 143 -11.32 -9.58 10.75
CA ALA A 143 -12.36 -8.73 10.16
C ALA A 143 -12.53 -7.41 10.94
N CYS A 144 -12.41 -7.46 12.26
CA CYS A 144 -12.51 -6.30 13.14
C CYS A 144 -11.40 -5.25 12.95
N VAL A 145 -10.21 -5.66 12.47
CA VAL A 145 -9.08 -4.75 12.19
C VAL A 145 -9.50 -3.62 11.25
N SER A 146 -10.22 -3.98 10.17
CA SER A 146 -10.68 -3.03 9.14
C SER A 146 -11.60 -1.93 9.68
N GLN A 147 -12.27 -2.18 10.81
CA GLN A 147 -13.25 -1.27 11.41
C GLN A 147 -12.66 -0.38 12.52
N GLY A 148 -11.57 -0.81 13.16
CA GLY A 148 -11.07 -0.21 14.40
C GLY A 148 -9.86 0.71 14.28
N GLY A 149 -9.30 0.89 13.09
CA GLY A 149 -8.02 1.61 12.92
C GLY A 149 -6.84 0.93 13.63
N LEU A 150 -6.98 -0.36 13.96
CA LEU A 150 -5.90 -1.17 14.50
C LEU A 150 -4.96 -1.58 13.37
N SER A 151 -3.66 -1.61 13.64
CA SER A 151 -2.70 -2.18 12.70
C SER A 151 -2.95 -3.68 12.57
N ALA A 152 -3.12 -4.15 11.33
CA ALA A 152 -3.27 -5.57 11.04
C ALA A 152 -2.06 -6.37 11.55
N SER A 153 -0.85 -5.82 11.41
CA SER A 153 0.37 -6.42 11.95
C SER A 153 0.29 -6.66 13.46
N ARG A 154 -0.13 -5.65 14.25
CA ARG A 154 -0.22 -5.79 15.71
C ARG A 154 -1.25 -6.84 16.12
N VAL A 155 -2.37 -6.93 15.41
CA VAL A 155 -3.41 -7.92 15.71
C VAL A 155 -2.94 -9.33 15.36
N VAL A 156 -2.31 -9.53 14.20
CA VAL A 156 -1.78 -10.85 13.81
C VAL A 156 -0.64 -11.30 14.74
N GLU A 157 0.22 -10.39 15.19
CA GLU A 157 1.24 -10.64 16.22
C GLU A 157 0.61 -11.17 17.51
N GLU A 158 -0.43 -10.50 18.01
CA GLU A 158 -1.09 -10.86 19.26
C GLU A 158 -1.94 -12.13 19.13
N ILE A 159 -2.54 -12.39 17.96
CA ILE A 159 -3.23 -13.67 17.67
C ILE A 159 -2.22 -14.81 17.76
N ALA A 160 -1.08 -14.71 17.05
CA ALA A 160 -0.06 -15.76 17.06
C ALA A 160 0.46 -16.01 18.49
N ARG A 161 0.80 -14.94 19.22
CA ARG A 161 1.25 -15.03 20.62
C ARG A 161 0.19 -15.68 21.53
N SER A 162 -1.07 -15.26 21.42
CA SER A 162 -2.16 -15.77 22.26
C SER A 162 -2.42 -17.26 22.00
N ILE A 163 -2.37 -17.70 20.74
CA ILE A 163 -2.53 -19.11 20.39
C ILE A 163 -1.31 -19.93 20.85
N THR A 164 -0.09 -19.38 20.77
CA THR A 164 1.09 -20.05 21.35
C THR A 164 0.91 -20.27 22.85
N GLU A 165 0.41 -19.27 23.59
CA GLU A 165 0.15 -19.35 25.03
C GLU A 165 -0.98 -20.34 25.38
N ASP A 166 -2.06 -20.37 24.60
CA ASP A 166 -3.26 -21.17 24.90
C ASP A 166 -3.19 -22.60 24.38
N ASP A 167 -2.67 -22.78 23.17
CA ASP A 167 -2.78 -24.00 22.35
C ASP A 167 -1.41 -24.58 21.94
N GLY A 168 -0.32 -23.84 22.13
CA GLY A 168 1.04 -24.25 21.80
C GLY A 168 1.48 -23.98 20.35
N ASP A 169 2.78 -24.20 20.10
CA ASP A 169 3.45 -23.84 18.84
C ASP A 169 2.89 -24.57 17.61
N ASP A 170 2.45 -25.82 17.74
CA ASP A 170 1.90 -26.60 16.62
C ASP A 170 0.57 -26.03 16.09
N VAL A 171 -0.22 -25.38 16.94
CA VAL A 171 -1.47 -24.73 16.53
C VAL A 171 -1.19 -23.31 16.02
N ALA A 172 -0.37 -22.55 16.74
CA ALA A 172 -0.01 -21.19 16.36
C ALA A 172 0.68 -21.13 14.99
N SER A 173 1.62 -22.05 14.74
CA SER A 173 2.31 -22.15 13.45
C SER A 173 1.35 -22.43 12.28
N ARG A 174 0.37 -23.34 12.45
CA ARG A 174 -0.65 -23.62 11.45
C ARG A 174 -1.51 -22.40 11.16
N VAL A 175 -1.96 -21.69 12.20
CA VAL A 175 -2.72 -20.45 12.01
C VAL A 175 -1.89 -19.41 11.26
N VAL A 176 -0.62 -19.21 11.58
CA VAL A 176 0.26 -18.28 10.84
C VAL A 176 0.43 -18.72 9.37
N VAL A 177 0.54 -20.02 9.10
CA VAL A 177 0.59 -20.58 7.73
C VAL A 177 -0.71 -20.26 6.98
N ASP A 178 -1.87 -20.51 7.60
CA ASP A 178 -3.19 -20.24 7.02
C ASP A 178 -3.40 -18.73 6.79
N LEU A 179 -2.88 -17.88 7.67
CA LEU A 179 -2.93 -16.43 7.51
C LEU A 179 -2.05 -15.95 6.35
N ALA A 180 -0.85 -16.49 6.20
CA ALA A 180 -0.01 -16.22 5.04
C ALA A 180 -0.67 -16.69 3.73
N ALA A 181 -1.44 -17.77 3.78
CA ALA A 181 -2.23 -18.27 2.67
C ALA A 181 -3.49 -17.44 2.37
N SER A 182 -3.98 -16.69 3.35
CA SER A 182 -5.20 -15.89 3.22
C SER A 182 -4.93 -14.57 2.50
N THR A 183 -5.89 -14.11 1.70
CA THR A 183 -5.85 -12.83 0.97
C THR A 183 -6.14 -11.64 1.89
N LEU A 184 -5.45 -11.53 3.02
CA LEU A 184 -5.31 -10.23 3.67
C LEU A 184 -4.42 -9.39 2.74
N GLU A 185 -5.03 -8.81 1.70
CA GLU A 185 -4.32 -7.86 0.86
C GLU A 185 -3.83 -6.74 1.79
N PRO A 186 -2.53 -6.42 1.79
CA PRO A 186 -2.04 -5.28 2.53
C PRO A 186 -2.86 -4.08 2.07
N ALA A 187 -3.50 -3.37 3.00
CA ALA A 187 -4.21 -2.15 2.68
C ALA A 187 -3.27 -1.25 1.88
N ASP A 188 -3.73 -0.74 0.73
CA ASP A 188 -2.97 0.15 -0.13
C ASP A 188 -2.40 1.31 0.73
N GLY A 189 -1.12 1.25 1.08
CA GLY A 189 -0.59 2.17 2.10
C GLY A 189 0.79 1.85 2.70
N GLY A 190 1.46 0.77 2.28
CA GLY A 190 2.81 0.47 2.76
C GLY A 190 2.89 -0.11 4.17
N GLU A 191 1.77 -0.54 4.75
CA GLU A 191 1.79 -1.33 5.99
C GLU A 191 2.57 -2.63 5.74
N ARG A 192 3.46 -2.99 6.67
CA ARG A 192 4.21 -4.24 6.61
C ARG A 192 3.21 -5.41 6.60
N ASP A 193 3.52 -6.42 5.79
CA ASP A 193 2.65 -7.59 5.60
C ASP A 193 2.30 -8.26 6.95
N PRO A 194 1.02 -8.30 7.37
CA PRO A 194 0.62 -8.63 8.74
C PRO A 194 1.08 -10.00 9.22
N TRP A 195 1.11 -11.01 8.34
CA TRP A 195 1.55 -12.37 8.71
C TRP A 195 2.99 -12.39 9.23
N ARG A 196 3.84 -11.43 8.80
CA ARG A 196 5.24 -11.35 9.26
C ARG A 196 5.33 -11.07 10.74
N ALA A 197 4.48 -10.19 11.25
CA ALA A 197 4.42 -9.89 12.66
C ALA A 197 3.95 -11.13 13.45
N GLY A 198 2.97 -11.87 12.92
CA GLY A 198 2.56 -13.17 13.47
C GLY A 198 3.70 -14.19 13.51
N PHE A 199 4.41 -14.37 12.39
CA PHE A 199 5.56 -15.28 12.32
C PHE A 199 6.66 -14.88 13.32
N ALA A 200 6.98 -13.59 13.42
CA ALA A 200 7.99 -13.09 14.35
C ALA A 200 7.60 -13.29 15.82
N ALA A 201 6.29 -13.34 16.13
CA ALA A 201 5.77 -13.56 17.48
C ALA A 201 5.83 -15.02 17.94
N LEU A 202 5.99 -15.98 17.02
CA LEU A 202 6.13 -17.40 17.35
C LEU A 202 7.45 -17.66 18.10
N SER A 203 7.51 -18.75 18.86
CA SER A 203 8.78 -19.25 19.42
C SER A 203 9.73 -19.73 18.31
N ASP A 204 10.98 -20.08 18.62
CA ASP A 204 11.88 -20.72 17.64
C ASP A 204 11.25 -21.97 17.00
N ARG A 205 10.70 -22.86 17.83
CA ARG A 205 10.01 -24.07 17.37
C ARG A 205 8.77 -23.72 16.53
N GLY A 206 7.97 -22.76 16.96
CA GLY A 206 6.80 -22.30 16.20
C GLY A 206 7.19 -21.75 14.83
N ARG A 207 8.30 -21.00 14.75
CA ARG A 207 8.85 -20.50 13.49
C ARG A 207 9.32 -21.63 12.58
N GLU A 208 10.04 -22.62 13.11
CA GLU A 208 10.46 -23.81 12.34
C GLU A 208 9.25 -24.57 11.77
N LEU A 209 8.21 -24.78 12.57
CA LEU A 209 6.98 -25.46 12.14
C LEU A 209 6.22 -24.66 11.09
N ALA A 210 6.05 -23.35 11.31
CA ALA A 210 5.38 -22.46 10.36
C ALA A 210 6.15 -22.43 9.04
N HIS A 211 7.49 -22.36 9.12
CA HIS A 211 8.37 -22.40 7.98
C HIS A 211 8.21 -23.71 7.18
N ALA A 212 8.29 -24.87 7.84
CA ALA A 212 8.05 -26.16 7.20
C ALA A 212 6.66 -26.25 6.55
N GLY A 213 5.62 -25.72 7.21
CA GLY A 213 4.26 -25.66 6.70
C GLY A 213 4.13 -24.80 5.44
N LEU A 214 4.72 -23.60 5.45
CA LEU A 214 4.75 -22.68 4.30
C LEU A 214 5.46 -23.31 3.11
N CYS A 215 6.61 -23.96 3.33
CA CYS A 215 7.36 -24.66 2.30
C CYS A 215 6.60 -25.85 1.71
N ARG A 216 5.85 -26.59 2.54
CA ARG A 216 4.98 -27.67 2.06
C ARG A 216 3.81 -27.13 1.24
N GLY A 217 3.20 -26.02 1.67
CA GLY A 217 2.11 -25.36 0.94
C GLY A 217 2.54 -24.93 -0.46
N LEU A 218 3.76 -24.41 -0.61
CA LEU A 218 4.35 -24.06 -1.91
C LEU A 218 4.57 -25.26 -2.84
N ALA A 219 4.72 -26.47 -2.30
CA ALA A 219 4.85 -27.66 -3.12
C ALA A 219 3.49 -28.19 -3.61
N GLN A 220 2.36 -27.67 -3.12
CA GLN A 220 1.02 -28.14 -3.51
C GLN A 220 0.55 -27.52 -4.84
N PRO A 221 0.10 -28.34 -5.81
CA PRO A 221 -0.13 -27.90 -7.19
C PRO A 221 -1.27 -26.88 -7.38
N ASP A 222 -2.21 -26.80 -6.43
CA ASP A 222 -3.47 -26.04 -6.57
C ASP A 222 -3.50 -24.72 -5.78
N VAL A 223 -2.35 -24.33 -5.23
CA VAL A 223 -2.22 -23.13 -4.41
C VAL A 223 -1.81 -21.95 -5.28
N GLU A 224 -2.53 -20.82 -5.20
CA GLU A 224 -2.13 -19.58 -5.89
C GLU A 224 -0.75 -19.15 -5.36
N PRO A 225 0.32 -19.25 -6.18
CA PRO A 225 1.68 -19.16 -5.67
C PRO A 225 1.98 -17.81 -5.03
N THR A 226 1.30 -16.73 -5.42
CA THR A 226 1.50 -15.39 -4.87
C THR A 226 1.06 -15.23 -3.41
N ARG A 227 0.17 -16.10 -2.93
CA ARG A 227 -0.20 -16.16 -1.50
C ARG A 227 0.99 -16.63 -0.67
N TYR A 228 1.75 -17.60 -1.18
CA TYR A 228 2.89 -18.18 -0.46
C TYR A 228 4.25 -17.66 -0.91
N ALA A 229 4.34 -16.98 -2.06
CA ALA A 229 5.58 -16.44 -2.62
C ALA A 229 6.31 -15.54 -1.63
N ARG A 230 5.55 -14.88 -0.75
CA ARG A 230 6.03 -13.97 0.28
C ARG A 230 6.67 -14.72 1.46
N ALA A 231 6.23 -15.93 1.73
CA ALA A 231 6.73 -16.85 2.75
C ALA A 231 7.83 -17.79 2.23
N ALA A 232 7.87 -18.01 0.92
CA ALA A 232 8.74 -18.94 0.21
C ALA A 232 10.24 -18.62 0.32
N ALA A 233 10.60 -17.35 0.53
CA ALA A 233 11.99 -16.90 0.59
C ALA A 233 12.83 -17.57 1.69
N ARG A 234 12.19 -18.34 2.58
CA ARG A 234 12.88 -19.03 3.67
C ARG A 234 13.13 -20.51 3.37
N CYS A 235 12.50 -21.10 2.37
CA CYS A 235 12.49 -22.57 2.16
C CYS A 235 13.84 -23.11 1.71
N SER A 236 14.29 -24.25 2.25
CA SER A 236 15.52 -24.88 1.75
C SER A 236 15.32 -25.44 0.33
N HIS A 237 16.41 -25.44 -0.44
CA HIS A 237 16.45 -25.76 -1.87
C HIS A 237 16.00 -27.19 -2.22
N ASP A 238 16.17 -28.17 -1.31
CA ASP A 238 16.14 -29.62 -1.61
C ASP A 238 14.78 -30.21 -2.07
N GLY A 239 13.75 -29.39 -2.30
CA GLY A 239 12.52 -29.87 -2.94
C GLY A 239 11.45 -28.82 -3.25
N ALA A 240 11.51 -27.63 -2.66
CA ALA A 240 10.49 -26.60 -2.84
C ALA A 240 10.72 -25.73 -4.10
N ALA A 241 11.97 -25.39 -4.42
CA ALA A 241 12.29 -24.44 -5.49
C ALA A 241 11.96 -24.95 -6.91
N PRO A 242 12.27 -26.19 -7.30
CA PRO A 242 11.87 -26.68 -8.63
C PRO A 242 10.35 -26.80 -8.78
N ASN A 243 9.66 -27.24 -7.73
CA ASN A 243 8.21 -27.41 -7.72
C ASN A 243 7.46 -26.08 -7.81
N ALA A 244 7.89 -25.08 -7.04
CA ALA A 244 7.26 -23.77 -7.10
C ALA A 244 7.57 -23.07 -8.44
N LEU A 245 8.74 -23.23 -9.07
CA LEU A 245 8.99 -22.71 -10.43
C LEU A 245 8.03 -23.35 -11.45
N ALA A 246 7.85 -24.67 -11.37
CA ALA A 246 6.93 -25.40 -12.22
C ALA A 246 5.46 -24.97 -11.99
N GLN A 247 5.09 -24.63 -10.76
CA GLN A 247 3.76 -24.08 -10.45
C GLN A 247 3.60 -22.67 -10.99
N PHE A 248 4.57 -21.77 -10.81
CA PHE A 248 4.51 -20.43 -11.41
C PHE A 248 4.34 -20.52 -12.92
N ARG A 249 5.11 -21.38 -13.60
CA ARG A 249 4.94 -21.62 -15.05
C ARG A 249 3.52 -22.07 -15.41
N ARG A 250 3.01 -23.10 -14.73
CA ARG A 250 1.63 -23.59 -14.94
C ARG A 250 0.60 -22.49 -14.73
N TRP A 251 0.75 -21.74 -13.64
CA TRP A 251 -0.15 -20.67 -13.26
C TRP A 251 -0.13 -19.53 -14.29
N PHE A 252 1.03 -19.13 -14.82
CA PHE A 252 1.09 -18.15 -15.91
C PHE A 252 0.46 -18.65 -17.20
N ALA A 253 0.74 -19.90 -17.58
CA ALA A 253 0.16 -20.48 -18.78
C ALA A 253 -1.37 -20.51 -18.72
N THR A 254 -1.95 -20.65 -17.53
CA THR A 254 -3.42 -20.62 -17.32
C THR A 254 -3.98 -19.23 -17.02
N SER A 255 -3.11 -18.24 -16.75
CA SER A 255 -3.50 -16.88 -16.32
C SER A 255 -3.25 -15.81 -17.39
N GLU A 256 -3.00 -16.19 -18.65
CA GLU A 256 -3.05 -15.22 -19.73
C GLU A 256 -4.47 -14.64 -19.80
N PRO A 257 -4.64 -13.33 -19.53
CA PRO A 257 -5.96 -12.74 -19.59
C PRO A 257 -6.43 -12.83 -21.05
N PRO A 258 -7.65 -13.35 -21.32
CA PRO A 258 -8.23 -13.23 -22.65
C PRO A 258 -8.27 -11.74 -23.03
N ALA A 259 -8.05 -11.44 -24.31
CA ALA A 259 -7.82 -10.08 -24.82
C ALA A 259 -8.91 -9.04 -24.49
N ASP A 260 -10.05 -9.49 -23.97
CA ASP A 260 -11.27 -8.70 -23.80
C ASP A 260 -11.61 -8.34 -22.34
N ARG A 261 -10.75 -8.63 -21.35
CA ARG A 261 -11.05 -8.33 -19.92
C ARG A 261 -10.48 -7.00 -19.42
N GLY A 262 -11.22 -6.37 -18.50
CA GLY A 262 -11.00 -5.00 -18.03
C GLY A 262 -9.72 -4.76 -17.19
N ALA A 263 -9.40 -3.47 -16.98
CA ALA A 263 -8.15 -2.99 -16.37
C ALA A 263 -7.76 -3.64 -15.01
N ALA A 264 -8.73 -4.10 -14.21
CA ALA A 264 -8.46 -4.73 -12.92
C ALA A 264 -7.72 -6.08 -13.06
N GLU A 265 -8.05 -6.88 -14.08
CA GLU A 265 -7.37 -8.15 -14.32
C GLU A 265 -5.98 -7.95 -14.91
N GLU A 266 -5.80 -6.92 -15.74
CA GLU A 266 -4.49 -6.55 -16.24
C GLU A 266 -3.56 -6.12 -15.08
N VAL A 267 -4.05 -5.30 -14.16
CA VAL A 267 -3.30 -4.92 -12.94
C VAL A 267 -2.95 -6.15 -12.10
N ARG A 268 -3.90 -7.08 -11.94
CA ARG A 268 -3.64 -8.34 -11.24
C ARG A 268 -2.52 -9.12 -11.94
N ALA A 269 -2.64 -9.37 -13.25
CA ALA A 269 -1.64 -10.11 -14.05
C ALA A 269 -0.24 -9.49 -13.95
N ARG A 270 -0.15 -8.15 -13.96
CA ARG A 270 1.10 -7.41 -13.75
C ARG A 270 1.72 -7.67 -12.38
N ARG A 271 0.92 -7.57 -11.31
CA ARG A 271 1.38 -7.85 -9.94
C ARG A 271 1.92 -9.27 -9.82
N LEU A 272 1.23 -10.23 -10.43
CA LEU A 272 1.60 -11.65 -10.41
C LEU A 272 2.93 -11.91 -11.15
N ARG A 273 3.12 -11.33 -12.35
CA ARG A 273 4.39 -11.40 -13.10
C ARG A 273 5.56 -10.87 -12.26
N ALA A 274 5.37 -9.72 -11.62
CA ALA A 274 6.39 -9.14 -10.75
C ALA A 274 6.72 -10.05 -9.57
N SER A 275 5.71 -10.65 -8.92
CA SER A 275 5.90 -11.61 -7.83
C SER A 275 6.70 -12.85 -8.26
N ALA A 276 6.39 -13.41 -9.42
CA ALA A 276 7.09 -14.57 -9.92
C ALA A 276 8.55 -14.29 -10.30
N LEU A 277 8.82 -13.11 -10.88
CA LEU A 277 10.19 -12.70 -11.19
C LEU A 277 11.01 -12.46 -9.91
N ARG A 278 10.42 -11.85 -8.87
CA ARG A 278 11.07 -11.75 -7.55
C ARG A 278 11.36 -13.11 -6.93
N TRP A 279 10.47 -14.08 -7.17
CA TRP A 279 10.68 -15.42 -6.66
C TRP A 279 11.76 -16.16 -7.46
N ALA A 280 11.79 -15.99 -8.78
CA ALA A 280 12.87 -16.49 -9.61
C ALA A 280 14.24 -15.90 -9.21
N THR A 281 14.31 -14.62 -8.78
CA THR A 281 15.56 -14.05 -8.23
C THR A 281 16.03 -14.77 -6.98
N TRP A 282 15.10 -15.23 -6.14
CA TRP A 282 15.45 -16.04 -4.98
C TRP A 282 15.94 -17.44 -5.37
N VAL A 283 15.26 -18.10 -6.30
CA VAL A 283 15.71 -19.42 -6.81
C VAL A 283 17.09 -19.35 -7.46
N ALA A 284 17.38 -18.26 -8.17
CA ALA A 284 18.70 -18.01 -8.73
C ALA A 284 19.78 -17.87 -7.64
N ALA A 285 19.50 -17.10 -6.59
CA ALA A 285 20.41 -16.90 -5.46
C ALA A 285 20.72 -18.20 -4.69
N GLU A 286 19.75 -19.11 -4.61
CA GLU A 286 19.86 -20.38 -3.88
C GLU A 286 20.49 -21.52 -4.71
N GLY A 287 20.92 -21.28 -5.96
CA GLY A 287 21.71 -22.23 -6.74
C GLY A 287 21.04 -22.87 -7.95
N ALA A 288 19.85 -22.40 -8.35
CA ALA A 288 19.20 -22.79 -9.61
C ALA A 288 19.04 -21.60 -10.60
N PRO A 289 20.17 -20.98 -11.01
CA PRO A 289 20.12 -19.80 -11.87
C PRO A 289 19.59 -20.11 -13.27
N GLU A 290 19.87 -21.29 -13.83
CA GLU A 290 19.45 -21.63 -15.20
C GLU A 290 17.92 -21.68 -15.33
N GLU A 291 17.22 -22.32 -14.39
CA GLU A 291 15.76 -22.41 -14.40
C GLU A 291 15.11 -21.04 -14.18
N ALA A 292 15.69 -20.22 -13.31
CA ALA A 292 15.26 -18.85 -13.07
C ALA A 292 15.44 -17.97 -14.32
N GLY A 293 16.56 -18.12 -15.04
CA GLY A 293 16.82 -17.44 -16.31
C GLY A 293 15.87 -17.85 -17.43
N LYS A 294 15.54 -19.15 -17.54
CA LYS A 294 14.52 -19.65 -18.48
C LYS A 294 13.15 -19.03 -18.19
N LEU A 295 12.71 -19.04 -16.92
CA LEU A 295 11.45 -18.42 -16.51
C LEU A 295 11.45 -16.90 -16.79
N ALA A 296 12.56 -16.22 -16.50
CA ALA A 296 12.71 -14.80 -16.80
C ALA A 296 12.61 -14.50 -18.29
N CYS A 297 13.14 -15.38 -19.14
CA CYS A 297 13.00 -15.26 -20.59
C CYS A 297 11.56 -15.44 -21.06
N GLU A 298 10.87 -16.46 -20.54
CA GLU A 298 9.45 -16.74 -20.84
C GLU A 298 8.55 -15.55 -20.44
N LEU A 299 8.75 -14.99 -19.24
CA LEU A 299 7.93 -13.90 -18.71
C LEU A 299 8.34 -12.50 -19.23
N GLY A 300 9.62 -12.32 -19.54
CA GLY A 300 10.20 -11.02 -19.91
C GLY A 300 9.85 -10.54 -21.31
N GLY A 301 9.40 -11.44 -22.20
CA GLY A 301 8.98 -11.11 -23.57
C GLY A 301 7.73 -10.22 -23.65
N GLY A 302 6.92 -10.16 -22.58
CA GLY A 302 5.66 -9.41 -22.57
C GLY A 302 5.37 -8.65 -21.27
N ALA A 303 6.33 -8.50 -20.36
CA ALA A 303 6.11 -7.86 -19.06
C ALA A 303 5.89 -6.34 -19.22
N PRO A 304 4.70 -5.79 -18.92
CA PRO A 304 4.51 -4.35 -18.94
C PRO A 304 4.98 -3.76 -17.61
N GLY A 305 5.93 -2.82 -17.69
CA GLY A 305 6.44 -2.06 -16.54
C GLY A 305 7.91 -2.28 -16.23
N GLU A 306 8.57 -1.21 -15.79
CA GLU A 306 10.01 -1.08 -15.53
C GLU A 306 10.54 -2.15 -14.56
N VAL A 307 9.88 -2.34 -13.40
CA VAL A 307 10.35 -3.27 -12.36
C VAL A 307 10.42 -4.73 -12.84
N SER A 308 9.42 -5.19 -13.61
CA SER A 308 9.40 -6.56 -14.11
C SER A 308 10.47 -6.78 -15.17
N ARG A 309 10.70 -5.79 -16.04
CA ARG A 309 11.77 -5.85 -17.05
C ARG A 309 13.16 -5.86 -16.40
N THR A 310 13.39 -5.02 -15.40
CA THR A 310 14.65 -5.01 -14.63
C THR A 310 14.93 -6.37 -13.98
N LEU A 311 13.97 -6.94 -13.25
CA LEU A 311 14.15 -8.25 -12.60
C LEU A 311 14.39 -9.38 -13.61
N ALA A 312 13.62 -9.41 -14.70
CA ALA A 312 13.83 -10.40 -15.76
C ALA A 312 15.22 -10.26 -16.40
N ALA A 313 15.67 -9.03 -16.63
CA ALA A 313 17.00 -8.78 -17.20
C ALA A 313 18.13 -9.17 -16.25
N MET A 314 18.01 -8.87 -14.94
CA MET A 314 18.96 -9.33 -13.92
C MET A 314 19.07 -10.85 -13.91
N LEU A 315 17.94 -11.56 -13.95
CA LEU A 315 17.91 -13.02 -13.96
C LEU A 315 18.56 -13.61 -15.21
N VAL A 316 18.22 -13.08 -16.39
CA VAL A 316 18.83 -13.52 -17.65
C VAL A 316 20.35 -13.27 -17.64
N ALA A 317 20.78 -12.12 -17.11
CA ALA A 317 22.19 -11.77 -16.98
C ALA A 317 22.93 -12.72 -16.03
N HIS A 318 22.40 -12.91 -14.83
CA HIS A 318 22.96 -13.78 -13.80
C HIS A 318 23.08 -15.23 -14.28
N ALA A 319 22.00 -15.74 -14.88
CA ALA A 319 21.91 -17.09 -15.42
C ALA A 319 22.60 -17.30 -16.76
N GLN A 320 23.09 -16.22 -17.39
CA GLN A 320 23.64 -16.25 -18.76
C GLN A 320 22.69 -16.92 -19.78
N THR A 321 21.38 -16.72 -19.62
CA THR A 321 20.37 -17.39 -20.44
C THR A 321 20.24 -16.75 -21.82
N LYS A 322 20.32 -17.55 -22.89
CA LYS A 322 19.99 -17.09 -24.25
C LYS A 322 18.48 -16.89 -24.36
N CYS A 323 18.07 -15.67 -24.67
CA CYS A 323 16.67 -15.29 -24.69
C CYS A 323 16.35 -14.46 -25.94
N PRO A 324 15.60 -15.00 -26.92
CA PRO A 324 15.26 -14.28 -28.16
C PRO A 324 14.54 -12.95 -27.90
N GLY A 325 13.69 -12.90 -26.86
CA GLY A 325 12.95 -11.71 -26.46
C GLY A 325 13.84 -10.54 -26.04
N VAL A 326 15.07 -10.79 -25.57
CA VAL A 326 16.01 -9.74 -25.15
C VAL A 326 16.46 -8.86 -26.32
N ALA A 327 16.46 -9.38 -27.55
CA ALA A 327 16.76 -8.57 -28.72
C ALA A 327 15.74 -7.45 -28.92
N SER A 328 14.47 -7.69 -28.57
CA SER A 328 13.42 -6.66 -28.63
C SER A 328 13.66 -5.54 -27.60
N TRP A 329 14.31 -5.84 -26.48
CA TRP A 329 14.65 -4.85 -25.45
C TRP A 329 15.68 -3.83 -25.97
N ARG A 330 16.45 -4.14 -27.01
CA ARG A 330 17.35 -3.17 -27.68
C ARG A 330 16.62 -2.00 -28.34
N ARG A 331 15.33 -2.16 -28.66
CA ARG A 331 14.53 -1.12 -29.35
C ARG A 331 14.11 0.02 -28.43
N ARG A 332 14.18 -0.19 -27.11
CA ARG A 332 13.99 0.85 -26.09
C ARG A 332 15.16 0.73 -25.11
N PRO A 333 16.32 1.30 -25.46
CA PRO A 333 17.45 1.27 -24.57
C PRO A 333 17.08 1.99 -23.28
N PRO A 334 17.57 1.46 -22.15
CA PRO A 334 17.23 1.97 -20.85
C PRO A 334 17.86 3.36 -20.62
N CYS A 335 17.13 4.19 -19.90
CA CYS A 335 17.46 5.57 -19.63
C CYS A 335 18.31 5.70 -18.36
N GLY A 336 19.57 6.10 -18.49
CA GLY A 336 20.42 6.42 -17.35
C GLY A 336 21.89 6.05 -17.54
N ASP A 337 22.73 6.59 -16.66
CA ASP A 337 24.17 6.35 -16.66
C ASP A 337 24.45 4.90 -16.27
N VAL A 338 25.08 4.15 -17.18
CA VAL A 338 25.84 2.97 -16.77
C VAL A 338 27.23 3.49 -16.42
N ASP A 339 27.40 3.92 -15.17
CA ASP A 339 28.68 4.40 -14.66
C ASP A 339 29.65 3.22 -14.58
N CYS A 340 30.44 3.06 -15.64
CA CYS A 340 31.53 2.11 -15.79
C CYS A 340 32.78 2.91 -16.13
N ASP A 341 33.93 2.46 -15.64
CA ASP A 341 35.20 3.15 -15.84
C ASP A 341 35.46 3.39 -17.33
N GLY A 342 35.55 4.67 -17.71
CA GLY A 342 35.82 5.08 -19.09
C GLY A 342 34.68 4.81 -20.09
N GLY A 343 33.45 4.55 -19.63
CA GLY A 343 32.29 4.33 -20.50
C GLY A 343 32.24 2.95 -21.18
N LEU A 344 33.08 2.01 -20.74
CA LEU A 344 33.14 0.65 -21.25
C LEU A 344 32.86 -0.33 -20.11
N CYS A 345 31.67 -0.93 -20.12
CA CYS A 345 31.36 -1.98 -19.17
C CYS A 345 31.78 -3.34 -19.73
N SER A 346 32.70 -4.03 -19.06
CA SER A 346 32.95 -5.43 -19.37
C SER A 346 31.78 -6.31 -18.91
N ALA A 347 31.61 -7.47 -19.57
CA ALA A 347 30.59 -8.44 -19.14
C ALA A 347 30.79 -8.87 -17.67
N GLY A 348 32.05 -8.95 -17.22
CA GLY A 348 32.41 -9.32 -15.85
C GLY A 348 31.99 -8.28 -14.82
N GLU A 349 32.25 -6.99 -15.07
CA GLU A 349 31.87 -5.90 -14.16
C GLU A 349 30.35 -5.75 -14.04
N VAL A 350 29.64 -5.78 -15.18
CA VAL A 350 28.17 -5.71 -15.19
C VAL A 350 27.59 -6.88 -14.41
N ARG A 351 28.10 -8.08 -14.63
CA ARG A 351 27.66 -9.28 -13.92
C ARG A 351 27.96 -9.19 -12.43
N ALA A 352 29.17 -8.81 -12.03
CA ALA A 352 29.53 -8.70 -10.61
C ALA A 352 28.61 -7.72 -9.85
N ARG A 353 28.25 -6.60 -10.48
CA ARG A 353 27.28 -5.65 -9.91
C ARG A 353 25.89 -6.26 -9.79
N ILE A 354 25.38 -6.92 -10.84
CA ILE A 354 24.07 -7.60 -10.81
C ILE A 354 24.04 -8.69 -9.74
N ASP A 355 25.07 -9.53 -9.71
CA ASP A 355 25.21 -10.65 -8.78
C ASP A 355 25.25 -10.15 -7.33
N GLY A 356 25.92 -9.01 -7.07
CA GLY A 356 25.92 -8.31 -5.79
C GLY A 356 24.52 -7.90 -5.30
N HIS A 357 23.56 -7.68 -6.21
CA HIS A 357 22.16 -7.39 -5.87
C HIS A 357 21.28 -8.63 -5.74
N LEU A 358 21.75 -9.79 -6.21
CA LEU A 358 21.08 -11.08 -6.05
C LEU A 358 21.56 -11.84 -4.80
N VAL A 359 22.49 -11.27 -4.02
CA VAL A 359 23.05 -11.91 -2.83
C VAL A 359 21.96 -12.17 -1.79
N ARG A 360 22.02 -13.39 -1.25
CA ARG A 360 21.16 -13.99 -0.24
C ARG A 360 20.79 -13.06 0.94
N ASP A 361 21.69 -12.21 1.44
CA ASP A 361 21.39 -11.26 2.54
C ASP A 361 20.26 -10.27 2.23
N ALA A 362 20.07 -9.92 0.95
CA ALA A 362 18.96 -9.08 0.49
C ALA A 362 17.60 -9.79 0.58
N LEU A 363 17.62 -11.12 0.59
CA LEU A 363 16.46 -12.01 0.54
C LEU A 363 16.17 -12.66 1.91
N ASP A 364 17.22 -13.01 2.66
CA ASP A 364 17.18 -13.73 3.95
C ASP A 364 16.55 -12.90 5.08
N ASP A 365 16.66 -11.57 5.03
CA ASP A 365 15.97 -10.69 5.97
C ASP A 365 14.45 -10.68 5.79
N ALA A 366 13.89 -11.55 4.94
CA ALA A 366 12.46 -11.69 4.69
C ALA A 366 11.80 -10.37 4.30
N GLY A 367 12.53 -9.49 3.63
CA GLY A 367 12.10 -8.13 3.31
C GLY A 367 11.84 -7.24 4.54
N ALA A 368 12.47 -7.51 5.69
CA ALA A 368 12.48 -6.62 6.86
C ALA A 368 13.27 -5.34 6.58
N ARG A 369 14.29 -5.43 5.72
CA ARG A 369 14.88 -4.28 5.02
C ARG A 369 14.18 -4.12 3.67
N ALA A 370 14.05 -2.87 3.22
CA ALA A 370 13.67 -2.61 1.83
C ALA A 370 14.62 -3.43 0.95
N TRP A 371 14.05 -4.15 -0.04
CA TRP A 371 14.84 -4.80 -1.08
C TRP A 371 15.92 -3.80 -1.52
N PRO A 372 17.22 -4.14 -1.46
CA PRO A 372 18.26 -3.19 -1.83
C PRO A 372 17.91 -2.65 -3.20
N VAL A 373 17.92 -1.32 -3.36
CA VAL A 373 17.46 -0.67 -4.58
C VAL A 373 18.07 -1.44 -5.75
N PRO A 374 17.22 -2.08 -6.61
CA PRO A 374 17.73 -2.91 -7.67
C PRO A 374 18.67 -2.07 -8.54
N PRO A 375 19.63 -2.70 -9.23
CA PRO A 375 20.43 -1.97 -10.21
C PRO A 375 19.49 -1.27 -11.19
N SER A 376 19.95 -0.17 -11.79
CA SER A 376 19.16 0.53 -12.81
C SER A 376 18.70 -0.46 -13.89
N GLU A 377 17.53 -0.21 -14.49
CA GLU A 377 17.08 -0.99 -15.65
C GLU A 377 18.21 -1.05 -16.71
N SER A 378 19.01 0.03 -16.82
CA SER A 378 20.17 0.11 -17.69
C SER A 378 21.22 -0.96 -17.48
N LEU A 379 21.68 -1.10 -16.24
CA LEU A 379 22.68 -2.09 -15.91
C LEU A 379 22.13 -3.51 -16.10
N ALA A 380 20.87 -3.75 -15.70
CA ALA A 380 20.23 -5.05 -15.82
C ALA A 380 20.07 -5.49 -17.29
N VAL A 381 19.55 -4.61 -18.16
CA VAL A 381 19.36 -4.89 -19.59
C VAL A 381 20.70 -5.07 -20.30
N LEU A 382 21.73 -4.28 -19.96
CA LEU A 382 23.07 -4.46 -20.49
C LEU A 382 23.64 -5.84 -20.11
N GLY A 383 23.44 -6.28 -18.86
CA GLY A 383 23.80 -7.63 -18.43
C GLY A 383 23.10 -8.71 -19.24
N ALA A 384 21.79 -8.54 -19.49
CA ALA A 384 21.02 -9.47 -20.31
C ALA A 384 21.52 -9.51 -21.76
N TRP A 385 22.00 -8.38 -22.31
CA TRP A 385 22.62 -8.33 -23.64
C TRP A 385 23.95 -9.08 -23.69
N HIS A 386 24.80 -8.93 -22.66
CA HIS A 386 26.04 -9.71 -22.56
C HIS A 386 25.77 -11.21 -22.52
N ALA A 387 24.70 -11.63 -21.84
CA ALA A 387 24.25 -13.02 -21.85
C ALA A 387 23.90 -13.51 -23.27
N GLN A 388 23.45 -12.63 -24.19
CA GLN A 388 23.16 -12.99 -25.59
C GLN A 388 24.42 -13.20 -26.43
N GLY A 389 25.58 -12.69 -26.03
CA GLY A 389 26.84 -12.88 -26.72
C GLY A 389 27.76 -11.66 -26.60
N PRO A 390 28.93 -11.71 -27.25
CA PRO A 390 29.85 -10.58 -27.27
C PRO A 390 29.14 -9.35 -27.83
N LEU A 391 29.20 -8.27 -27.07
CA LEU A 391 28.70 -6.98 -27.52
C LEU A 391 29.81 -6.27 -28.33
N PRO A 392 29.44 -5.43 -29.29
CA PRO A 392 30.40 -4.55 -29.95
C PRO A 392 31.23 -3.77 -28.92
N ARG A 393 32.51 -3.51 -29.22
CA ARG A 393 33.41 -2.71 -28.35
C ARG A 393 32.82 -1.36 -27.96
N SER A 394 32.00 -0.79 -28.83
CA SER A 394 31.15 0.36 -28.54
C SER A 394 29.72 -0.02 -28.90
N ILE A 395 28.85 -0.09 -27.89
CA ILE A 395 27.42 -0.08 -28.11
C ILE A 395 27.02 1.37 -28.07
N THR A 396 26.64 1.92 -29.21
CA THR A 396 25.86 3.15 -29.22
C THR A 396 24.53 2.79 -28.59
N LEU A 397 24.34 3.10 -27.31
CA LEU A 397 23.01 3.16 -26.73
C LEU A 397 22.26 4.20 -27.59
N PRO A 398 21.13 3.85 -28.23
CA PRO A 398 20.40 4.69 -29.19
C PRO A 398 19.90 6.05 -28.68
N ASN A 399 20.51 6.62 -27.64
CA ASN A 399 19.98 7.74 -26.89
C ASN A 399 21.06 8.57 -26.18
N ALA A 400 21.98 9.12 -26.96
CA ALA A 400 22.95 10.14 -26.54
C ALA A 400 22.31 11.46 -26.04
N ARG A 401 20.97 11.53 -26.05
CA ARG A 401 20.14 12.67 -25.67
C ARG A 401 20.00 12.90 -24.17
N VAL A 402 20.35 11.91 -23.34
CA VAL A 402 20.37 12.07 -21.86
C VAL A 402 21.31 13.21 -21.40
N HIS A 403 22.34 13.51 -22.21
CA HIS A 403 23.28 14.60 -21.94
C HIS A 403 22.97 15.88 -22.71
N TYR A 404 21.78 16.00 -23.31
CA TYR A 404 21.43 17.21 -24.05
C TYR A 404 21.21 18.37 -23.08
N ALA A 405 21.75 19.54 -23.41
CA ALA A 405 21.50 20.74 -22.65
C ALA A 405 20.01 21.11 -22.76
N LEU A 406 19.36 21.41 -21.64
CA LEU A 406 18.00 21.93 -21.65
C LEU A 406 18.05 23.44 -21.86
N VAL A 407 17.50 23.92 -22.97
CA VAL A 407 17.20 25.33 -23.17
C VAL A 407 15.73 25.52 -22.85
N SER A 408 15.41 25.42 -21.56
CA SER A 408 14.07 25.69 -21.03
C SER A 408 13.93 27.17 -20.71
N PRO A 409 12.75 27.79 -20.84
CA PRO A 409 12.53 29.14 -20.33
C PRO A 409 12.77 29.16 -18.81
N ASP A 410 13.76 29.94 -18.37
CA ASP A 410 14.04 30.14 -16.95
C ASP A 410 12.80 30.73 -16.26
N GLY A 411 12.39 30.12 -15.13
CA GLY A 411 11.25 30.58 -14.34
C GLY A 411 9.87 30.34 -14.96
N GLY A 412 9.76 29.56 -16.05
CA GLY A 412 8.47 29.19 -16.64
C GLY A 412 7.59 28.31 -15.73
N PRO A 413 6.26 28.26 -15.96
CA PRO A 413 5.36 27.39 -15.22
C PRO A 413 5.67 25.92 -15.49
N ARG A 414 5.40 25.03 -14.53
CA ARG A 414 5.55 23.58 -14.73
C ARG A 414 4.57 23.10 -15.80
N CYS A 415 4.99 22.17 -16.66
CA CYS A 415 4.08 21.53 -17.60
C CYS A 415 3.02 20.72 -16.84
N THR A 416 1.80 21.24 -16.78
CA THR A 416 0.63 20.63 -16.15
C THR A 416 -0.52 20.53 -17.16
N ASP A 417 -1.53 19.75 -16.83
CA ASP A 417 -2.79 19.71 -17.57
C ASP A 417 -3.50 21.08 -17.59
N GLU A 418 -3.28 21.92 -16.60
CA GLU A 418 -3.86 23.29 -16.54
C GLU A 418 -3.32 24.24 -17.63
N LEU A 419 -2.16 23.95 -18.24
CA LEU A 419 -1.59 24.76 -19.31
C LEU A 419 -2.18 24.35 -20.67
N ARG A 420 -2.40 25.32 -21.55
CA ARG A 420 -2.84 25.05 -22.92
C ARG A 420 -1.72 24.38 -23.72
N ARG A 421 -2.09 23.52 -24.67
CA ARG A 421 -1.15 22.90 -25.61
C ARG A 421 -0.27 23.96 -26.29
N GLY A 422 1.02 23.66 -26.44
CA GLY A 422 1.98 24.58 -27.05
C GLY A 422 2.47 25.70 -26.12
N THR A 423 1.92 25.84 -24.90
CA THR A 423 2.42 26.84 -23.93
C THR A 423 3.84 26.47 -23.50
N PRO A 424 4.82 27.38 -23.60
CA PRO A 424 6.17 27.14 -23.08
C PRO A 424 6.12 26.84 -21.59
N CYS A 425 6.78 25.78 -21.16
CA CYS A 425 6.75 25.32 -19.78
C CYS A 425 8.06 24.64 -19.39
N VAL A 426 8.24 24.41 -18.09
CA VAL A 426 9.39 23.68 -17.55
C VAL A 426 8.97 22.25 -17.19
N CYS A 427 9.73 21.25 -17.63
CA CYS A 427 9.60 19.88 -17.14
C CYS A 427 10.33 19.75 -15.79
N THR A 428 9.80 18.94 -14.87
CA THR A 428 10.49 18.65 -13.61
C THR A 428 11.75 17.82 -13.85
N ALA A 429 12.84 18.09 -13.11
CA ALA A 429 14.19 17.54 -13.31
C ALA A 429 14.29 16.02 -13.67
N PRO A 430 13.54 15.08 -13.07
CA PRO A 430 13.62 13.66 -13.46
C PRO A 430 13.12 13.36 -14.89
N GLN A 431 12.42 14.28 -15.56
CA GLN A 431 11.81 14.05 -16.87
C GLN A 431 12.79 14.20 -18.05
N VAL A 432 13.94 14.84 -17.82
CA VAL A 432 14.96 15.06 -18.88
C VAL A 432 15.89 13.86 -19.02
N GLY A 433 16.11 13.14 -17.92
CA GLY A 433 16.73 11.81 -17.95
C GLY A 433 15.93 10.77 -18.76
N MET A 434 14.77 11.13 -19.32
CA MET A 434 13.95 10.29 -20.19
C MET A 434 13.90 10.75 -21.65
N ALA A 435 14.72 11.75 -22.04
CA ALA A 435 14.96 12.07 -23.45
C ALA A 435 15.51 10.87 -24.26
N CYS A 436 16.03 9.89 -23.55
CA CYS A 436 16.45 8.58 -24.04
C CYS A 436 15.32 7.56 -24.22
N ALA A 437 14.05 7.92 -24.04
CA ALA A 437 12.92 7.08 -24.41
C ALA A 437 12.53 7.28 -25.89
N PHE A 438 13.02 8.35 -26.50
CA PHE A 438 12.79 8.70 -27.90
C PHE A 438 13.79 7.98 -28.80
N ARG A 439 13.54 7.93 -30.10
CA ARG A 439 14.47 7.36 -31.08
C ARG A 439 15.41 8.44 -31.61
N ASP A 440 16.63 8.05 -32.00
CA ASP A 440 17.61 8.95 -32.62
C ASP A 440 17.08 9.68 -33.88
N ASP A 441 16.08 9.13 -34.58
CA ASP A 441 15.45 9.75 -35.76
C ASP A 441 14.26 10.66 -35.42
N GLU A 442 13.80 10.70 -34.16
CA GLU A 442 12.70 11.57 -33.74
C GLU A 442 13.22 12.97 -33.43
N THR A 443 12.74 13.98 -34.14
CA THR A 443 13.07 15.40 -33.86
C THR A 443 12.15 16.02 -32.81
N ARG A 444 11.02 15.36 -32.49
CA ARG A 444 10.07 15.77 -31.45
C ARG A 444 9.56 14.57 -30.67
N GLY A 445 9.26 14.79 -29.39
CA GLY A 445 8.78 13.75 -28.49
C GLY A 445 7.74 14.27 -27.49
N GLU A 446 6.76 13.45 -27.13
CA GLU A 446 5.81 13.74 -26.05
C GLU A 446 6.14 12.86 -24.83
N TYR A 447 6.39 13.47 -23.67
CA TYR A 447 6.57 12.75 -22.40
C TYR A 447 5.75 13.38 -21.27
N GLY A 448 4.84 12.59 -20.70
CA GLY A 448 3.92 13.08 -19.68
C GLY A 448 3.07 14.24 -20.21
N GLY A 449 3.22 15.43 -19.60
CA GLY A 449 2.58 16.67 -20.06
C GLY A 449 3.47 17.56 -20.93
N CYS A 450 4.70 17.12 -21.26
CA CYS A 450 5.66 17.90 -22.03
C CYS A 450 5.74 17.42 -23.50
N GLN A 451 5.85 18.37 -24.43
CA GLN A 451 6.31 18.17 -25.80
C GLN A 451 7.70 18.77 -25.92
N LEU A 452 8.63 17.99 -26.47
CA LEU A 452 10.06 18.28 -26.54
C LEU A 452 10.49 18.34 -28.01
N HIS A 453 11.35 19.29 -28.35
CA HIS A 453 12.09 19.29 -29.62
C HIS A 453 13.57 18.98 -29.37
N PHE A 454 14.14 18.11 -30.20
CA PHE A 454 15.53 17.67 -30.11
C PHE A 454 16.36 18.31 -31.23
N ASP A 455 17.31 19.18 -30.87
CA ASP A 455 18.33 19.70 -31.76
C ASP A 455 19.59 18.83 -31.62
N ASP A 456 19.63 17.74 -32.38
CA ASP A 456 20.72 16.77 -32.33
C ASP A 456 22.07 17.38 -32.76
N ALA A 457 22.05 18.33 -33.68
CA ALA A 457 23.25 19.01 -34.18
C ALA A 457 23.95 19.82 -33.07
N ARG A 458 23.17 20.44 -32.18
CA ARG A 458 23.69 21.21 -31.03
C ARG A 458 23.63 20.45 -29.71
N ARG A 459 23.16 19.19 -29.72
CA ARG A 459 22.98 18.35 -28.54
C ARG A 459 22.18 19.05 -27.44
N ARG A 460 21.01 19.59 -27.78
CA ARG A 460 20.14 20.31 -26.83
C ARG A 460 18.66 20.04 -27.07
N ILE A 461 17.87 20.21 -26.01
CA ILE A 461 16.41 20.28 -26.07
C ILE A 461 16.06 21.76 -26.04
N ASP A 462 15.62 22.32 -27.16
CA ASP A 462 15.45 23.77 -27.31
C ASP A 462 14.01 24.28 -27.42
N GLU A 463 13.04 23.38 -27.46
CA GLU A 463 11.62 23.71 -27.34
C GLU A 463 10.95 22.76 -26.33
N ILE A 464 10.36 23.32 -25.27
CA ILE A 464 9.58 22.58 -24.28
C ILE A 464 8.22 23.25 -24.13
N THR A 465 7.17 22.54 -24.53
CA THR A 465 5.79 23.06 -24.51
C THR A 465 4.83 22.06 -23.89
N CYS A 466 3.63 22.50 -23.49
CA CYS A 466 2.61 21.59 -22.95
C CYS A 466 2.05 20.67 -24.06
N ALA A 467 2.00 19.37 -23.78
CA ALA A 467 1.51 18.31 -24.69
C ALA A 467 0.06 17.85 -24.40
N CYS A 468 -0.66 18.51 -23.49
CA CYS A 468 -2.04 18.12 -23.22
C CYS A 468 -2.90 18.18 -24.49
N VAL A 469 -3.91 17.32 -24.56
CA VAL A 469 -4.85 17.24 -25.69
C VAL A 469 -6.14 17.98 -25.38
N GLU A 470 -6.67 18.66 -26.40
CA GLU A 470 -7.83 19.55 -26.28
C GLU A 470 -9.16 18.78 -26.33
N VAL A 471 -10.28 19.49 -26.21
CA VAL A 471 -11.61 18.89 -26.26
C VAL A 471 -11.82 18.13 -27.58
N SER A 472 -12.44 16.96 -27.51
CA SER A 472 -12.69 16.03 -28.62
C SER A 472 -11.45 15.36 -29.22
N GLU A 473 -10.24 15.66 -28.73
CA GLU A 473 -9.04 14.90 -29.10
C GLU A 473 -8.95 13.60 -28.29
N SER A 474 -8.32 12.58 -28.87
CA SER A 474 -8.14 11.27 -28.22
C SER A 474 -7.17 11.35 -27.05
N CYS A 475 -7.63 10.95 -25.86
CA CYS A 475 -6.84 10.74 -24.64
C CYS A 475 -6.38 9.29 -24.46
N ARG A 476 -6.53 8.44 -25.48
CA ARG A 476 -6.01 7.06 -25.47
C ARG A 476 -4.48 7.04 -25.41
N ALA A 477 -3.91 5.88 -25.08
CA ALA A 477 -2.46 5.66 -24.97
C ALA A 477 -1.76 6.58 -23.96
N GLY A 478 -2.46 7.00 -22.89
CA GLY A 478 -1.88 7.75 -21.78
C GLY A 478 -1.78 9.27 -21.99
N LYS A 479 -2.38 9.81 -23.06
CA LYS A 479 -2.45 11.26 -23.30
C LYS A 479 -3.39 11.94 -22.29
N ARG A 480 -2.98 13.09 -21.75
CA ARG A 480 -3.75 13.85 -20.74
C ARG A 480 -4.57 14.96 -21.38
N CYS A 481 -5.81 15.11 -20.94
CA CYS A 481 -6.66 16.22 -21.35
C CYS A 481 -6.21 17.53 -20.69
N CYS A 482 -6.33 18.65 -21.40
CA CYS A 482 -6.06 19.97 -20.85
C CYS A 482 -7.10 20.38 -19.79
N GLY A 483 -6.78 21.39 -18.97
CA GLY A 483 -7.45 21.77 -17.74
C GLY A 483 -8.97 21.88 -17.83
N GLY A 484 -9.66 21.32 -16.83
CA GLY A 484 -11.12 21.28 -16.80
C GLY A 484 -11.75 20.26 -17.75
N LEU A 485 -10.95 19.44 -18.45
CA LEU A 485 -11.40 18.32 -19.26
C LEU A 485 -11.08 16.98 -18.56
N ARG A 486 -11.84 15.94 -18.87
CA ARG A 486 -11.62 14.55 -18.46
C ARG A 486 -11.63 13.63 -19.66
N CYS A 487 -10.93 12.51 -19.57
CA CYS A 487 -11.02 11.48 -20.60
C CYS A 487 -12.37 10.74 -20.47
N ALA A 488 -13.20 10.78 -21.51
CA ALA A 488 -14.46 10.05 -21.54
C ALA A 488 -14.17 8.54 -21.60
N ALA A 489 -14.78 7.78 -20.67
CA ALA A 489 -14.66 6.32 -20.64
C ALA A 489 -15.14 5.70 -21.96
N ASP A 490 -16.25 6.20 -22.49
CA ASP A 490 -16.81 5.80 -23.77
C ASP A 490 -16.19 6.65 -24.89
N GLY A 491 -15.32 6.03 -25.68
CA GLY A 491 -14.69 6.67 -26.85
C GLY A 491 -13.26 7.14 -26.63
N GLY A 492 -12.83 7.41 -25.39
CA GLY A 492 -11.44 7.79 -25.10
C GLY A 492 -11.05 9.14 -25.68
N VAL A 493 -11.96 10.11 -25.65
CA VAL A 493 -11.73 11.50 -26.06
C VAL A 493 -11.88 12.45 -24.88
N CYS A 494 -11.20 13.60 -24.93
CA CYS A 494 -11.29 14.61 -23.89
C CYS A 494 -12.62 15.35 -23.96
N VAL A 495 -13.34 15.38 -22.86
CA VAL A 495 -14.64 16.07 -22.74
C VAL A 495 -14.60 17.01 -21.55
N PRO A 496 -15.41 18.08 -21.52
CA PRO A 496 -15.50 18.94 -20.36
C PRO A 496 -15.85 18.13 -19.10
N SER A 497 -15.09 18.34 -18.03
CA SER A 497 -15.46 17.88 -16.70
C SER A 497 -16.74 18.62 -16.34
N ARG A 498 -17.86 17.90 -16.24
CA ARG A 498 -19.13 18.50 -15.80
C ARG A 498 -18.83 19.26 -14.51
N ALA A 499 -19.14 20.55 -14.48
CA ALA A 499 -19.12 21.31 -13.24
C ALA A 499 -19.92 20.51 -12.20
N PRO A 500 -19.42 20.35 -10.96
CA PRO A 500 -20.24 19.78 -9.91
C PRO A 500 -21.55 20.55 -9.92
N ARG A 501 -22.68 19.87 -10.12
CA ARG A 501 -24.00 20.47 -9.89
C ARG A 501 -23.90 21.08 -8.50
N ALA A 502 -24.02 22.40 -8.41
CA ALA A 502 -24.11 23.07 -7.13
C ALA A 502 -25.22 22.36 -6.35
N ALA A 503 -24.87 21.70 -5.26
CA ALA A 503 -25.85 21.12 -4.36
C ALA A 503 -26.57 22.31 -3.71
N GLY A 504 -27.69 22.73 -4.30
CA GLY A 504 -28.50 23.83 -3.78
C GLY A 504 -29.01 24.78 -4.84
N ALA A 505 -29.96 24.31 -5.65
CA ALA A 505 -31.02 25.13 -6.25
C ALA A 505 -32.00 24.15 -6.89
N ASP A 506 -33.01 23.76 -6.11
CA ASP A 506 -34.42 23.83 -6.52
C ASP A 506 -35.24 23.13 -5.43
N ALA A 507 -35.71 23.97 -4.50
CA ALA A 507 -36.91 23.72 -3.74
C ALA A 507 -38.11 24.15 -4.60
N ASP A 508 -39.22 23.47 -4.38
CA ASP A 508 -40.59 23.96 -4.57
C ASP A 508 -41.09 24.17 -6.00
N ALA A 509 -41.74 23.12 -6.52
CA ALA A 509 -42.97 23.29 -7.29
C ALA A 509 -43.91 22.12 -6.96
N ASP A 510 -44.77 22.37 -5.97
CA ASP A 510 -46.06 21.70 -5.80
C ASP A 510 -46.91 21.80 -7.07
N GLY A 511 -47.65 20.73 -7.39
CA GLY A 511 -48.83 20.79 -8.25
C GLY A 511 -49.37 19.40 -8.60
N PRO A 512 -50.71 19.19 -8.55
CA PRO A 512 -51.31 18.04 -7.88
C PRO A 512 -51.80 16.91 -8.80
N ASP A 513 -52.27 15.86 -8.12
CA ASP A 513 -52.98 14.66 -8.57
C ASP A 513 -53.91 14.85 -9.78
N ASP A 514 -53.91 13.85 -10.66
CA ASP A 514 -55.13 13.39 -11.34
C ASP A 514 -55.11 11.86 -11.43
N ASP A 515 -56.18 11.29 -10.86
CA ASP A 515 -56.63 9.92 -10.94
C ASP A 515 -56.72 9.40 -12.38
N ALA A 516 -56.30 8.15 -12.59
CA ALA A 516 -57.02 7.21 -13.45
C ALA A 516 -56.59 5.78 -13.12
N SER A 517 -57.46 5.09 -12.39
CA SER A 517 -57.58 3.66 -12.42
C SER A 517 -57.99 3.19 -13.82
N ASP A 518 -57.49 2.03 -14.23
CA ASP A 518 -58.29 0.87 -14.65
C ASP A 518 -57.49 -0.06 -15.57
N ASP A 519 -57.40 -1.32 -15.13
CA ASP A 519 -57.63 -2.54 -15.90
C ASP A 519 -57.32 -2.55 -17.40
N ALA A 520 -56.38 -3.44 -17.78
CA ALA A 520 -56.77 -4.59 -18.61
C ALA A 520 -55.65 -5.64 -18.67
N ALA A 521 -56.07 -6.86 -18.36
CA ALA A 521 -55.34 -8.09 -18.53
C ALA A 521 -55.05 -8.47 -20.00
N ALA A 522 -54.17 -9.46 -20.13
CA ALA A 522 -54.05 -10.44 -21.21
C ALA A 522 -53.40 -10.00 -22.54
N ARG A 523 -52.13 -10.38 -22.69
CA ARG A 523 -51.70 -11.48 -23.59
C ARG A 523 -50.31 -11.98 -23.23
#